data_AF-A0ABD0P6W4-F1
#
_entry.id   AF-A0ABD0P6W4-F1
#
_cell.length_a   1.000
_cell.length_b   1.000
_cell.length_c   1.000
_cell.angle_alpha   90.00
_cell.angle_beta   90.00
_cell.angle_gamma   90.00
#
_symmetry.space_group_name_H-M   'P 1'
#
loop_
_entity.id
_entity.type
_entity.pdbx_description
1 polymer ?
#
loop_
_entity_poly.entity_id
_entity_poly.type
_entity_poly.pdbx_seq_one_letter_code
_entity_poly.pdbx_strand_id
1 'polypeptide(L)' 'VCFNPQGSRVLTASVDKTARVWCVNTGACLQVLEGHSDEIFSCAFNYEGDTIITGNYTHLRNTHKSTK' A
#
# COMPACT_ATOMS: atom_id res chain seq x y z
N VAL A 1 -4.40 -1.53 -7.10
CA VAL A 1 -4.40 -0.06 -6.89
C VAL A 1 -5.67 0.32 -6.13
N CYS A 2 -5.58 1.20 -5.13
CA CYS A 2 -6.74 1.72 -4.42
C CYS A 2 -6.48 3.13 -3.89
N PHE A 3 -7.56 3.89 -3.66
CA PHE A 3 -7.50 5.19 -2.99
C PHE A 3 -7.69 5.01 -1.49
N ASN A 4 -7.11 5.91 -0.71
CA ASN A 4 -7.53 6.07 0.67
C ASN A 4 -8.95 6.66 0.72
N PRO A 5 -9.66 6.54 1.85
CA PRO A 5 -11.04 7.03 1.99
C PRO A 5 -11.21 8.51 1.65
N GLN A 6 -10.19 9.33 1.96
CA GLN A 6 -10.20 10.77 1.69
C GLN A 6 -9.78 11.14 0.26
N GLY A 7 -9.39 10.17 -0.58
CA GLY A 7 -9.00 10.38 -1.98
C GLY A 7 -7.70 11.15 -2.21
N SER A 8 -6.95 11.47 -1.15
CA SER A 8 -5.71 12.24 -1.21
C SER A 8 -4.47 11.39 -1.48
N ARG A 9 -4.59 10.07 -1.28
CA ARG A 9 -3.50 9.11 -1.44
C ARG A 9 -3.92 7.91 -2.27
N VAL A 10 -2.99 7.38 -3.04
CA VAL A 10 -3.13 6.14 -3.81
C VAL A 10 -2.15 5.11 -3.26
N LEU A 11 -2.60 3.87 -3.18
CA LEU A 11 -1.77 2.71 -2.86
C LEU A 11 -1.69 1.80 -4.09
N THR A 12 -0.47 1.46 -4.48
CA THR A 12 -0.18 0.50 -5.55
C THR A 12 0.55 -0.70 -4.97
N ALA A 13 0.18 -1.89 -5.41
CA ALA A 13 0.94 -3.12 -5.24
C ALA A 13 1.67 -3.45 -6.55
N SER A 14 2.84 -4.07 -6.44
CA SER A 14 3.68 -4.39 -7.59
C SER A 14 4.32 -5.78 -7.46
N VAL A 15 4.61 -6.37 -8.61
CA VAL A 15 5.40 -7.60 -8.74
C VAL A 15 6.87 -7.39 -8.36
N ASP A 16 7.32 -6.13 -8.21
CA ASP A 16 8.64 -5.80 -7.66
C ASP A 16 8.75 -6.06 -6.14
N LYS A 17 7.74 -6.69 -5.54
CA LYS A 17 7.63 -7.02 -4.11
C LYS A 17 7.49 -5.79 -3.20
N THR A 18 7.17 -4.63 -3.79
CA THR A 18 6.91 -3.41 -3.05
C THR A 18 5.47 -2.96 -3.21
N ALA A 19 4.95 -2.30 -2.17
CA ALA A 19 3.77 -1.48 -2.30
C ALA A 19 4.18 -0.02 -2.14
N ARG A 20 3.50 0.91 -2.82
CA ARG A 20 3.87 2.33 -2.80
C ARG A 20 2.66 3.20 -2.52
N VAL A 21 2.87 4.22 -1.71
CA VAL A 21 1.88 5.24 -1.40
C VAL A 21 2.23 6.51 -2.16
N TRP A 22 1.26 7.09 -2.85
CA TRP A 22 1.42 8.25 -3.72
C TRP A 22 0.51 9.38 -3.26
N CYS A 23 0.98 10.62 -3.40
CA CYS A 23 0.13 11.79 -3.26
C CYS A 23 -0.61 12.05 -4.58
N VAL A 24 -1.94 12.12 -4.53
CA VAL A 24 -2.75 12.35 -5.73
C VAL A 24 -2.48 13.71 -6.36
N ASN A 25 -2.30 14.74 -5.53
CA ASN A 25 -2.16 16.12 -6.00
C ASN A 25 -0.82 16.40 -6.69
N THR A 26 0.25 15.74 -6.24
CA THR A 26 1.61 16.01 -6.73
C THR A 26 2.18 14.89 -7.58
N GLY A 27 1.56 13.70 -7.57
CA GLY A 27 2.13 12.49 -8.17
C GLY A 27 3.37 11.97 -7.43
N ALA A 28 3.75 12.58 -6.31
CA ALA A 28 4.95 12.19 -5.58
C ALA A 28 4.74 10.85 -4.86
N CYS A 29 5.76 9.98 -4.92
CA CYS A 29 5.83 8.78 -4.09
C CYS A 29 6.13 9.22 -2.65
N LEU A 30 5.16 9.05 -1.75
CA LEU A 30 5.26 9.40 -0.33
C LEU A 30 5.99 8.32 0.46
N GLN A 31 5.78 7.05 0.10
CA GLN A 31 6.35 5.93 0.83
C GLN A 31 6.49 4.70 -0.07
N VAL A 32 7.59 3.97 0.13
CA VAL A 32 7.80 2.62 -0.41
C VAL A 32 7.71 1.64 0.77
N LEU A 33 6.80 0.68 0.67
CA LEU A 33 6.56 -0.38 1.62
C LEU A 33 7.29 -1.63 1.14
N GLU A 34 8.40 -1.91 1.82
CA GLU A 34 9.26 -3.07 1.55
C GLU A 34 9.08 -4.13 2.63
N GLY A 35 9.56 -5.34 2.37
CA GLY A 35 9.53 -6.46 3.34
C GLY A 35 8.68 -7.66 2.90
N HIS A 36 8.03 -7.59 1.73
CA HIS A 36 7.46 -8.79 1.13
C HIS A 36 8.56 -9.65 0.51
N SER A 37 8.52 -10.96 0.77
CA SER A 37 9.42 -11.94 0.16
C SER A 37 9.02 -12.31 -1.27
N ASP A 38 7.81 -11.94 -1.69
CA ASP A 38 7.22 -12.30 -2.97
C ASP A 38 6.38 -11.17 -3.58
N GLU A 39 5.89 -11.39 -4.81
CA GLU A 39 5.07 -10.45 -5.56
C GLU A 39 3.79 -10.05 -4.82
N ILE A 40 3.44 -8.77 -4.81
CA ILE A 40 2.22 -8.28 -4.16
C ILE A 40 1.11 -8.20 -5.20
N PHE A 41 0.01 -8.92 -4.95
CA PHE A 41 -1.14 -8.96 -5.85
C PHE A 41 -2.33 -8.14 -5.36
N SER A 42 -2.39 -7.90 -4.04
CA SER A 42 -3.51 -7.18 -3.43
C SER A 42 -3.04 -6.17 -2.39
N CYS A 43 -3.73 -5.03 -2.35
CA CYS A 43 -3.48 -3.96 -1.40
C CYS A 43 -4.78 -3.20 -1.07
N ALA A 44 -4.95 -2.79 0.19
CA ALA A 44 -6.11 -2.04 0.65
C ALA A 44 -5.75 -1.05 1.77
N PHE A 45 -6.46 0.07 1.81
CA PHE A 45 -6.56 0.91 2.99
C PHE A 45 -7.68 0.40 3.91
N ASN A 46 -7.54 0.62 5.21
CA ASN A 46 -8.68 0.53 6.11
C ASN A 46 -9.63 1.74 5.93
N TYR A 47 -10.77 1.69 6.62
CA TYR A 47 -11.80 2.73 6.56
C TYR A 47 -11.32 4.11 7.03
N GLU A 48 -10.35 4.15 7.96
CA GLU A 48 -9.79 5.41 8.46
C GLU A 48 -8.69 5.97 7.53
N GLY A 49 -8.08 5.12 6.70
CA GLY A 49 -7.01 5.49 5.77
C GLY A 49 -5.61 5.56 6.39
N ASP A 50 -5.44 5.11 7.63
CA ASP A 50 -4.18 5.13 8.37
C ASP A 50 -3.43 3.79 8.33
N THR A 51 -4.14 2.70 8.03
CA THR A 51 -3.60 1.35 8.01
C THR A 51 -3.68 0.77 6.62
N ILE A 52 -2.61 0.09 6.21
CA ILE A 52 -2.50 -0.55 4.91
C ILE A 52 -2.31 -2.05 5.10
N ILE A 53 -3.03 -2.82 4.29
CA ILE A 53 -2.90 -4.27 4.20
C ILE A 53 -2.41 -4.61 2.79
N THR A 54 -1.43 -5.50 2.72
CA THR A 54 -0.83 -6.01 1.49
C THR A 54 -0.73 -7.53 1.55
N GLY A 55 -0.93 -8.20 0.41
CA GLY A 55 -0.91 -9.66 0.33
C GLY A 55 -0.30 -10.21 -0.97
N ASN A 56 0.39 -11.36 -0.83
CA ASN A 56 0.95 -12.18 -1.89
C ASN A 56 0.26 -13.57 -1.96
N TYR A 57 0.60 -14.40 -2.94
CA TYR A 57 0.03 -15.76 -3.09
C TYR A 57 0.38 -16.70 -1.91
N THR A 58 1.51 -16.48 -1.26
CA THR A 58 2.08 -17.42 -0.29
C THR A 58 1.71 -17.10 1.16
N HIS A 59 1.38 -15.85 1.50
CA HIS A 59 0.96 -15.42 2.84
C HIS A 59 0.03 -14.19 2.80
N LEU A 60 -1.24 -14.40 3.18
CA LEU A 60 -2.12 -13.30 3.59
C LEU A 60 -1.68 -12.80 4.98
N ARG A 61 -0.72 -11.86 5.05
CA ARG A 61 -0.63 -10.75 6.05
C ARG A 61 0.79 -10.20 6.15
N ASN A 62 1.02 -9.03 5.55
CA ASN A 62 1.89 -8.01 6.14
C ASN A 62 1.03 -6.77 6.42
N THR A 63 0.83 -6.49 7.70
CA THR A 63 0.18 -5.26 8.18
C THR A 63 1.24 -4.19 8.36
N HIS A 64 1.24 -3.17 7.50
CA HIS A 64 2.07 -2.00 7.70
C HIS A 64 1.20 -0.90 8.31
N LYS A 65 1.51 -0.50 9.55
CA LYS A 65 0.97 0.74 10.12
C LYS A 65 1.82 1.88 9.59
N SER A 66 1.20 2.80 8.83
CA SER A 66 1.84 4.05 8.49
C SER A 66 1.82 4.94 9.74
N THR A 67 2.87 4.90 10.56
CA THR A 67 3.04 5.89 11.62
C THR A 67 3.23 7.28 11.01
N LYS A 68 2.51 8.26 11.55
CA LYS A 68 2.45 9.66 11.12
C LYS A 68 3.81 10.31 10.93
#